data_AF-A0A352LWU6-F1
#
_entry.id   AF-A0A352LWU6-F1
#
_cell.length_a   1.000
_cell.length_b   1.000
_cell.length_c   1.000
_cell.angle_alpha   90.00
_cell.angle_beta   90.00
_cell.angle_gamma   90.00
#
_symmetry.space_group_name_H-M   'P 1'
#
loop_
_entity.id
_entity.type
_entity.pdbx_description
1 polymer ?
#
loop_
_entity_poly.entity_id
_entity_poly.type
_entity_poly.pdbx_seq_one_letter_code
_entity_poly.pdbx_strand_id
1 'polypeptide(L)'
;MLHPDLADKIKARLIPGYLYRGQVCCTLAKVYVGVIHKLPEVKPYWKTMHYIYIQRGSIVKYLGRTKDLDFTGDVMPTDSVFEVVNAIVEPDPAGIDIHLGTGDTITLPAVDRRFVTPAPQTL
;
A
#
# COMPACT_ATOMS: atom_id res chain seq x y z
N MET A 1 -14.89 -0.74 11.04
CA MET A 1 -13.47 -0.91 11.39
C MET A 1 -13.35 -2.10 12.32
N LEU A 2 -12.61 -3.15 11.94
CA LEU A 2 -12.26 -4.21 12.89
C LEU A 2 -11.16 -3.64 13.80
N HIS A 3 -11.48 -3.50 15.07
CA HIS A 3 -10.52 -3.09 16.10
C HIS A 3 -9.36 -4.10 16.12
N PRO A 4 -8.08 -3.68 16.21
CA PRO A 4 -6.97 -4.61 16.27
C PRO A 4 -7.16 -5.55 17.46
N ASP A 5 -7.09 -6.85 17.19
CA ASP A 5 -7.19 -7.87 18.22
C ASP A 5 -5.97 -7.81 19.16
N LEU A 6 -6.01 -8.56 20.27
CA LEU A 6 -4.92 -8.55 21.24
C LEU A 6 -3.60 -9.03 20.62
N ALA A 7 -3.64 -9.97 19.68
CA ALA A 7 -2.46 -10.51 19.03
C ALA A 7 -1.78 -9.47 18.13
N ASP A 8 -2.54 -8.69 17.38
CA ASP A 8 -2.03 -7.62 16.52
C ASP A 8 -1.43 -6.48 17.35
N LYS A 9 -2.02 -6.15 18.52
CA LYS A 9 -1.43 -5.20 19.46
C LYS A 9 -0.08 -5.69 20.01
N ILE A 10 0.02 -6.98 20.32
CA ILE A 10 1.28 -7.58 20.79
C ILE A 10 2.32 -7.57 19.67
N LYS A 11 1.96 -7.98 18.45
CA LYS A 11 2.86 -7.94 17.28
C LYS A 11 3.34 -6.53 16.98
N ALA A 12 2.45 -5.53 17.04
CA ALA A 12 2.81 -4.13 16.84
C ALA A 12 3.86 -3.61 17.85
N ARG A 13 3.85 -4.15 19.08
CA ARG A 13 4.86 -3.83 20.10
C ARG A 13 6.19 -4.55 19.88
N LEU A 14 6.14 -5.80 19.41
CA LEU A 14 7.32 -6.66 19.30
C LEU A 14 8.05 -6.53 17.96
N ILE A 15 7.35 -6.15 16.90
CA ILE A 15 7.86 -6.16 15.53
C ILE A 15 7.86 -4.72 15.00
N PRO A 16 9.04 -4.08 14.91
CA PRO A 16 9.19 -2.76 14.30
C PRO A 16 8.60 -2.73 12.88
N GLY A 17 7.73 -1.75 12.60
CA GLY A 17 7.09 -1.60 11.28
C GLY A 17 5.94 -2.60 11.00
N TYR A 18 5.46 -3.32 12.02
CA TYR A 18 4.23 -4.09 11.89
C TYR A 18 3.03 -3.17 11.68
N LEU A 19 2.19 -3.52 10.70
CA LEU A 19 0.96 -2.80 10.36
C LEU A 19 -0.21 -3.77 10.42
N TYR A 20 -1.32 -3.36 11.05
CA TYR A 20 -2.55 -4.14 11.07
C TYR A 20 -3.41 -3.83 9.82
N ARG A 21 -4.20 -4.80 9.36
CA ARG A 21 -5.08 -4.57 8.20
C ARG A 21 -6.08 -3.45 8.49
N GLY A 22 -6.30 -2.60 7.51
CA GLY A 22 -7.12 -1.40 7.63
C GLY A 22 -6.44 -0.23 8.35
N GLN A 23 -5.18 -0.36 8.77
CA GLN A 23 -4.44 0.73 9.40
C GLN A 23 -4.18 1.86 8.40
N VAL A 24 -4.54 3.08 8.80
CA VAL A 24 -4.14 4.29 8.07
C VAL A 24 -2.68 4.59 8.40
N CYS A 25 -1.91 4.84 7.34
CA CYS A 25 -0.48 5.01 7.36
C CYS A 25 -0.08 6.28 6.60
N CYS A 26 1.11 6.79 6.89
CA CYS A 26 1.73 7.88 6.15
C CYS A 26 3.10 7.45 5.60
N THR A 27 3.48 8.01 4.46
CA THR A 27 4.82 7.84 3.88
C THR A 27 5.80 8.82 4.53
N LEU A 28 6.95 8.32 4.97
CA LEU A 28 8.04 9.11 5.55
C LEU A 28 9.02 9.64 4.50
N ALA A 29 9.03 9.04 3.31
CA ALA A 29 9.92 9.37 2.22
C ALA A 29 9.19 9.23 0.87
N LYS A 30 9.89 9.61 -0.21
CA LYS A 30 9.51 9.23 -1.56
C LYS A 30 9.58 7.71 -1.69
N VAL A 31 8.49 7.08 -2.11
CA VAL A 31 8.41 5.62 -2.25
C VAL A 31 7.91 5.23 -3.65
N TYR A 32 8.50 4.18 -4.19
CA TYR A 32 8.14 3.64 -5.50
C TYR A 32 7.01 2.63 -5.34
N VAL A 33 5.91 2.87 -6.05
CA VAL A 33 4.68 2.09 -5.87
C VAL A 33 4.21 1.59 -7.22
N GLY A 34 3.76 0.33 -7.24
CA GLY A 34 3.10 -0.24 -8.39
C GLY A 34 1.60 0.01 -8.31
N VAL A 35 1.00 0.60 -9.34
CA VAL A 35 -0.46 0.76 -9.44
C VAL A 35 -1.07 -0.56 -9.90
N ILE A 36 -1.92 -1.13 -9.05
CA ILE A 36 -2.56 -2.42 -9.29
C ILE A 36 -3.91 -2.19 -9.97
N HIS A 37 -4.10 -2.82 -11.14
CA HIS A 37 -5.42 -2.95 -11.74
C HIS A 37 -5.95 -4.37 -11.57
N LYS A 38 -7.22 -4.48 -11.18
CA LYS A 38 -7.95 -5.74 -11.18
C LYS A 38 -8.44 -6.02 -12.59
N LEU A 39 -7.99 -7.13 -13.19
CA LEU A 39 -8.51 -7.57 -14.47
C LEU A 39 -9.89 -8.24 -14.29
N PRO A 40 -10.79 -8.14 -15.28
CA PRO A 40 -12.18 -8.63 -15.19
C PRO A 40 -12.33 -10.16 -15.24
N GLU A 41 -11.27 -10.94 -14.98
CA GLU A 41 -11.30 -12.39 -15.15
C GLU A 41 -12.04 -13.14 -14.01
N VAL A 42 -12.43 -14.38 -14.31
CA VAL A 42 -13.12 -15.35 -13.42
C VAL A 42 -12.36 -15.56 -12.10
N LYS A 43 -11.06 -15.27 -12.07
CA LYS A 43 -10.23 -15.17 -10.86
C LYS A 43 -9.70 -13.74 -10.74
N PRO A 44 -9.61 -13.17 -9.53
CA PRO A 44 -9.00 -11.86 -9.34
C PRO A 44 -7.51 -11.92 -9.70
N TYR A 45 -7.19 -11.51 -10.93
CA TYR A 45 -5.82 -11.38 -11.42
C TYR A 45 -5.35 -9.94 -11.24
N TRP A 46 -4.21 -9.77 -10.56
CA TRP A 46 -3.61 -8.46 -10.33
C TRP A 46 -2.35 -8.29 -11.17
N LYS A 47 -2.32 -7.17 -11.90
CA LYS A 47 -1.17 -6.75 -12.69
C LYS A 47 -0.76 -5.35 -12.26
N THR A 48 0.53 -5.18 -12.03
CA THR A 48 1.11 -3.83 -11.90
C THR A 48 1.22 -3.23 -13.29
N MET A 49 0.38 -2.25 -13.58
CA MET A 49 0.33 -1.61 -14.91
C MET A 49 1.35 -0.49 -15.03
N HIS A 50 1.51 0.26 -13.94
CA HIS A 50 2.37 1.42 -13.89
C HIS A 50 3.13 1.43 -12.58
N TYR A 51 4.30 2.07 -12.61
CA TYR A 51 5.02 2.38 -11.40
C TYR A 51 5.23 3.88 -11.31
N ILE A 52 4.94 4.44 -10.15
CA ILE A 52 5.04 5.87 -9.88
C ILE A 52 5.69 6.09 -8.53
N TYR A 53 6.15 7.31 -8.31
CA TYR A 53 6.60 7.75 -7.01
C TYR A 53 5.51 8.54 -6.31
N ILE A 54 5.19 8.14 -5.08
CA ILE A 54 4.40 8.98 -4.17
C ILE A 54 5.34 9.66 -3.18
N GLN A 55 5.08 10.93 -2.90
CA GLN A 55 5.92 11.75 -2.06
C GLN A 55 5.64 11.50 -0.56
N ARG A 56 6.54 12.02 0.27
CA ARG A 56 6.40 12.06 1.73
C ARG A 56 5.09 12.77 2.11
N GLY A 57 4.40 12.23 3.10
CA GLY A 57 3.13 12.77 3.60
C GLY A 57 1.90 12.22 2.88
N SER A 58 2.07 11.36 1.87
CA SER A 58 0.96 10.60 1.28
C SER A 58 0.36 9.67 2.34
N ILE A 59 -0.97 9.59 2.34
CA ILE A 59 -1.77 8.79 3.25
C ILE A 59 -2.30 7.56 2.50
N VAL A 60 -2.00 6.40 3.06
CA VAL A 60 -2.37 5.10 2.48
C VAL A 60 -2.92 4.20 3.57
N LYS A 61 -3.79 3.26 3.22
CA LYS A 61 -4.40 2.31 4.15
C LYS A 61 -3.88 0.91 3.86
N TYR A 62 -3.23 0.29 4.83
CA TYR A 62 -2.65 -1.05 4.66
C TYR A 62 -3.74 -2.11 4.54
N LEU A 63 -3.76 -2.87 3.46
CA LEU A 63 -4.75 -3.94 3.24
C LEU A 63 -4.21 -5.31 3.66
N GLY A 64 -2.91 -5.54 3.52
CA GLY A 64 -2.27 -6.83 3.82
C GLY A 64 -1.06 -7.07 2.94
N ARG A 65 -0.52 -8.30 2.99
CA ARG A 65 0.42 -8.76 1.96
C ARG A 65 -0.35 -9.42 0.84
N THR A 66 0.20 -9.41 -0.38
CA THR A 66 -0.42 -10.05 -1.55
C THR A 66 -0.88 -11.49 -1.26
N LYS A 67 -0.01 -12.29 -0.61
CA LYS A 67 -0.33 -13.68 -0.24
C LYS A 67 -1.48 -13.82 0.75
N ASP A 68 -1.73 -12.82 1.60
CA ASP A 68 -2.75 -12.91 2.64
C ASP A 68 -4.13 -12.45 2.13
N LEU A 69 -4.18 -11.96 0.90
CA LEU A 69 -5.39 -11.47 0.25
C LEU A 69 -5.91 -12.45 -0.82
N ASP A 70 -5.36 -13.67 -0.87
CA ASP A 70 -5.77 -14.76 -1.76
C ASP A 70 -5.80 -14.39 -3.25
N PHE A 71 -4.86 -13.53 -3.69
CA PHE A 71 -4.75 -13.10 -5.08
C PHE A 71 -3.71 -13.89 -5.88
N THR A 72 -3.94 -13.98 -7.18
CA THR A 72 -3.01 -14.54 -8.17
C THR A 72 -2.58 -13.45 -9.14
N GLY A 73 -1.31 -13.39 -9.56
CA GLY A 73 -0.86 -12.39 -10.53
C GLY A 73 0.64 -12.17 -10.56
N ASP A 74 1.04 -11.05 -11.18
CA ASP A 74 2.46 -10.66 -11.35
C ASP A 74 3.03 -9.92 -10.13
N VAL A 75 2.19 -9.67 -9.12
CA VAL A 75 2.59 -9.00 -7.87
C VAL A 75 3.24 -10.01 -6.92
N MET A 76 4.38 -9.67 -6.34
CA MET A 76 5.11 -10.60 -5.48
C MET A 76 4.30 -10.93 -4.21
N PRO A 77 4.29 -12.20 -3.75
CA PRO A 77 3.54 -12.62 -2.56
C PRO A 77 3.91 -11.86 -1.28
N THR A 78 5.14 -11.36 -1.21
CA THR A 78 5.70 -10.63 -0.06
C THR A 78 5.40 -9.14 -0.07
N ASP A 79 4.92 -8.60 -1.19
CA ASP A 79 4.66 -7.17 -1.30
C ASP A 79 3.49 -6.77 -0.42
N SER A 80 3.57 -5.51 0.04
CA SER A 80 2.54 -4.91 0.88
C SER A 80 1.57 -4.14 0.01
N VAL A 81 0.29 -4.41 0.21
CA VAL A 81 -0.79 -3.83 -0.57
C VAL A 81 -1.44 -2.74 0.25
N PHE A 82 -1.66 -1.59 -0.38
CA PHE A 82 -2.29 -0.44 0.23
C PHE A 82 -3.39 0.11 -0.67
N GLU A 83 -4.39 0.71 -0.04
CA GLU A 83 -5.39 1.55 -0.70
C GLU A 83 -4.97 3.02 -0.53
N VAL A 84 -5.06 3.79 -1.60
CA VAL A 84 -4.75 5.22 -1.58
C VAL A 84 -5.86 5.96 -0.87
N VAL A 85 -5.52 6.71 0.19
CA VAL A 85 -6.45 7.62 0.85
C VAL A 85 -6.25 9.03 0.32
N ASN A 86 -5.00 9.49 0.31
CA ASN A 86 -4.57 10.76 -0.26
C ASN A 86 -3.12 10.63 -0.73
N ALA A 87 -2.87 10.69 -2.04
CA ALA A 87 -1.52 10.58 -2.59
C ALA A 87 -1.03 11.90 -3.17
N ILE A 88 0.22 12.23 -2.89
CA ILE A 88 0.95 13.30 -3.57
C ILE A 88 1.85 12.63 -4.59
N VAL A 89 1.41 12.59 -5.85
CA VAL A 89 2.14 11.93 -6.94
C VAL A 89 3.22 12.86 -7.46
N GLU A 90 4.43 12.33 -7.65
CA GLU A 90 5.50 13.07 -8.31
C GLU A 90 5.31 13.06 -9.83
N PRO A 91 5.50 14.20 -10.52
CA PRO A 91 5.41 14.23 -11.97
C PRO A 91 6.39 13.23 -12.61
N ASP A 92 5.88 12.42 -13.54
CA ASP A 92 6.74 11.52 -14.32
C ASP A 92 7.63 12.36 -15.26
N PRO A 93 8.97 12.20 -15.22
CA PRO A 93 9.88 12.86 -16.16
C PRO A 93 9.55 12.60 -17.64
N ALA A 94 8.90 11.47 -17.95
CA ALA A 94 8.47 11.10 -19.29
C ALA A 94 7.14 11.74 -19.71
N GLY A 95 6.48 12.50 -18.83
CA GLY A 95 5.22 13.20 -19.11
C GLY A 95 4.00 12.27 -19.20
N ILE A 96 4.08 11.04 -18.69
CA ILE A 96 2.92 10.15 -18.61
C ILE A 96 2.06 10.62 -17.43
N ASP A 97 0.85 11.10 -17.73
CA ASP A 97 -0.11 11.50 -16.71
C ASP A 97 -0.79 10.25 -16.13
N ILE A 98 -0.21 9.71 -15.07
CA ILE A 98 -0.80 8.60 -14.32
C ILE A 98 -1.60 9.19 -13.17
N HIS A 99 -2.92 9.17 -13.34
CA HIS A 99 -3.83 9.55 -12.27
C HIS A 99 -3.88 8.45 -11.20
N LEU A 100 -3.50 8.79 -9.97
CA LEU A 100 -3.70 7.97 -8.79
C LEU A 100 -4.74 8.63 -7.90
N GLY A 101 -5.94 8.06 -7.87
CA GLY A 101 -7.09 8.55 -7.12
C GLY A 101 -7.26 7.87 -5.75
N THR A 102 -8.12 8.47 -4.92
CA THR A 102 -8.57 7.83 -3.68
C THR A 102 -9.32 6.53 -3.99
N GLY A 103 -8.97 5.46 -3.28
CA GLY A 103 -9.53 4.12 -3.48
C GLY A 103 -8.71 3.25 -4.43
N ASP A 104 -7.75 3.81 -5.15
CA ASP A 104 -6.84 3.02 -5.99
C ASP A 104 -5.96 2.11 -5.13
N THR A 105 -5.65 0.94 -5.68
CA THR A 105 -4.82 -0.05 -5.00
C THR A 105 -3.39 0.03 -5.51
N ILE A 106 -2.44 0.12 -4.58
CA ILE A 106 -1.02 0.14 -4.88
C ILE A 106 -0.29 -1.00 -4.17
N THR A 107 0.80 -1.45 -4.77
CA THR A 107 1.73 -2.41 -4.18
C THR A 107 3.05 -1.74 -3.86
N LEU A 108 3.67 -2.18 -2.77
CA LEU A 108 4.93 -1.69 -2.27
C LEU A 108 5.86 -2.86 -1.95
N PRO A 109 7.09 -2.89 -2.51
CA PRO A 109 8.07 -3.90 -2.16
C PRO A 109 8.38 -3.90 -0.66
N ALA A 110 8.76 -5.06 -0.13
CA ALA A 110 9.09 -5.20 1.29
C ALA A 110 10.20 -4.25 1.78
N VAL A 111 11.15 -3.89 0.90
CA VAL A 111 12.23 -2.95 1.21
C VAL A 111 11.73 -1.52 1.44
N ASP A 112 10.77 -1.06 0.65
CA ASP A 112 10.25 0.31 0.73
C ASP A 112 9.22 0.46 1.86
N ARG A 113 8.67 -0.67 2.35
CA ARG A 113 7.67 -0.68 3.44
C ARG A 113 8.18 -0.01 4.70
N ARG A 114 9.51 -0.01 4.93
CA ARG A 114 10.14 0.67 6.07
C ARG A 114 9.90 2.19 6.09
N PHE A 115 9.53 2.77 4.96
CA PHE A 115 9.20 4.20 4.83
C PHE A 115 7.71 4.48 5.01
N VAL A 116 6.91 3.49 5.45
CA VAL A 116 5.49 3.65 5.73
C VAL A 116 5.24 3.37 7.20
N THR A 117 4.66 4.32 7.91
CA THR A 117 4.36 4.19 9.35
C THR A 117 2.89 4.42 9.62
N PRO A 118 2.37 3.97 10.78
CA PRO A 118 1.05 4.40 11.25
C PRO A 118 0.89 5.91 11.17
N ALA A 119 -0.25 6.38 10.68
CA ALA A 119 -0.56 7.80 10.72
C ALA A 119 -0.79 8.22 12.18
N PRO A 120 -0.35 9.44 12.59
CA PRO A 120 -0.65 9.94 13.92
C PRO A 120 -2.18 10.03 14.12
N GLN A 121 -2.66 9.71 15.32
CA GLN A 121 -4.10 9.59 15.65
C GLN A 121 -4.92 10.88 15.49
N THR A 122 -4.29 11.99 15.12
CA THR A 122 -4.88 13.33 15.04
C THR A 122 -5.39 13.72 13.64
N LEU A 123 -5.74 12.73 12.80
CA LEU A 123 -6.39 12.98 11.50
C LEU A 123 -7.90 12.77 11.59
#